data_AF-A0A2W2GVS1-F1
#
_entry.id   AF-A0A2W2GVS1-F1
#
_cell.length_a   1.000
_cell.length_b   1.000
_cell.length_c   1.000
_cell.angle_alpha   90.00
_cell.angle_beta   90.00
_cell.angle_gamma   90.00
#
_symmetry.space_group_name_H-M   'P 1'
#
loop_
_entity.id
_entity.type
_entity.pdbx_description
1 polymer ?
#
loop_
_entity_poly.entity_id
_entity_poly.type
_entity_poly.pdbx_seq_one_letter_code
_entity_poly.pdbx_strand_id
1 'polypeptide(L)'
;MARGHRLARRTLVALARGEDGAAALRELAPVRLSKHLLLLTAVVDQAAERGHPEARRAASALSALHTVRRAAPTAAETVLRNPAVGSWALTTLHEMIHGRPDARPGHLAAITAGAAALGHVPAELELTAGPEGLTIPGLGRAGLPPGPVTFRANGPGGEPARLSAGRHHVALPPDPYQDAPHWQGLRRLPLHAPEHRMNLLADDLDPHRFPGALERLPRLPLAELGAWHERLQAGWLLLSRHHGWAA
;
A
#
# COMPACT_ATOMS: atom_id res chain seq x y z
N MET A 1 -5.58 24.42 6.39
CA MET A 1 -4.66 24.17 7.52
C MET A 1 -5.02 22.82 8.15
N ALA A 2 -4.12 21.84 8.08
CA ALA A 2 -4.34 20.56 8.77
C ALA A 2 -4.17 20.74 10.28
N ARG A 3 -5.18 20.36 11.06
CA ARG A 3 -5.11 20.41 12.53
C ARG A 3 -4.08 19.35 12.97
N GLY A 4 -3.04 19.77 13.68
CA GLY A 4 -2.02 18.85 14.18
C GLY A 4 -2.65 17.78 15.07
N HIS A 5 -2.25 16.52 14.87
CA HIS A 5 -2.65 15.44 15.79
C HIS A 5 -2.01 15.67 17.16
N ARG A 6 -2.81 15.56 18.22
CA ARG A 6 -2.34 15.65 19.60
C ARG A 6 -2.48 14.28 20.24
N LEU A 7 -1.38 13.78 20.80
CA LEU A 7 -1.37 12.58 21.62
C LEU A 7 -1.69 12.97 23.06
N ALA A 8 -2.58 12.25 23.74
CA ALA A 8 -2.84 12.53 25.13
C ALA A 8 -1.60 12.20 25.98
N ARG A 9 -1.27 13.03 26.98
CA ARG A 9 -0.10 12.82 27.87
C ARG A 9 -0.13 11.43 28.52
N ARG A 10 -1.32 10.97 28.92
CA ARG A 10 -1.54 9.62 29.48
C ARG A 10 -1.06 8.52 28.52
N THR A 11 -1.35 8.67 27.24
CA THR A 11 -1.01 7.72 26.18
C THR A 11 0.50 7.68 25.94
N LEU A 12 1.16 8.85 25.95
CA LEU A 12 2.62 8.93 25.85
C LEU A 12 3.32 8.26 27.04
N VAL A 13 2.82 8.48 28.26
CA VAL A 13 3.35 7.86 29.48
C VAL A 13 3.12 6.34 29.48
N ALA A 14 1.96 5.87 29.03
CA ALA A 14 1.65 4.45 28.90
C ALA A 14 2.60 3.77 27.89
N LEU A 15 2.78 4.36 26.71
CA LEU A 15 3.76 3.90 25.71
C LEU A 15 5.18 3.78 26.28
N ALA A 16 5.64 4.79 27.00
CA ALA A 16 6.98 4.80 27.60
C ALA A 16 7.19 3.72 28.67
N ARG A 17 6.10 3.23 29.27
CA ARG A 17 6.09 2.16 30.27
C ARG A 17 5.82 0.78 29.69
N GLY A 18 5.53 0.68 28.39
CA GLY A 18 5.07 -0.57 27.77
C GLY A 18 3.65 -0.97 28.19
N GLU A 19 2.88 -0.04 28.76
CA GLU A 19 1.51 -0.22 29.24
C GLU A 19 0.51 0.25 28.18
N ASP A 20 -0.66 -0.41 28.10
CA ASP A 20 -1.81 0.00 27.29
C ASP A 20 -1.47 0.43 25.84
N GLY A 21 -0.59 -0.34 25.19
CA GLY A 21 -0.18 -0.08 23.81
C GLY A 21 -1.35 -0.17 22.84
N ALA A 22 -2.44 -0.85 23.18
CA ALA A 22 -3.64 -0.92 22.36
C ALA A 22 -4.37 0.43 22.27
N ALA A 23 -4.57 1.13 23.40
CA ALA A 23 -5.16 2.47 23.38
C ALA A 23 -4.24 3.45 22.63
N ALA A 24 -2.93 3.33 22.83
CA ALA A 24 -1.96 4.15 22.11
C ALA A 24 -1.96 3.90 20.60
N LEU A 25 -2.02 2.64 20.17
CA LEU A 25 -2.13 2.28 18.76
C LEU A 25 -3.44 2.78 18.15
N ARG A 26 -4.56 2.75 18.90
CA ARG A 26 -5.83 3.36 18.46
C ARG A 26 -5.72 4.88 18.29
N GLU A 27 -4.99 5.58 19.15
CA GLU A 27 -4.74 7.03 18.99
C GLU A 27 -3.75 7.34 17.85
N LEU A 28 -2.78 6.46 17.57
CA LEU A 28 -1.75 6.67 16.54
C LEU A 28 -2.15 6.18 15.15
N ALA A 29 -3.04 5.20 15.04
CA ALA A 29 -3.46 4.65 13.75
C ALA A 29 -4.07 5.72 12.81
N PRO A 30 -4.91 6.67 13.27
CA PRO A 30 -5.39 7.79 12.44
C PRO A 30 -4.28 8.75 11.99
N VAL A 31 -3.23 8.92 12.81
CA VAL A 31 -2.07 9.77 12.49
C VAL A 31 -1.36 9.25 11.23
N ARG A 32 -1.20 7.92 11.11
CA ARG A 32 -0.51 7.31 9.96
C ARG A 32 -1.23 7.61 8.64
N LEU A 33 -2.56 7.48 8.62
CA LEU A 33 -3.36 7.79 7.43
C LEU A 33 -3.27 9.28 7.08
N SER A 34 -3.38 10.15 8.08
CA SER A 34 -3.26 11.60 7.89
C SER A 34 -1.88 11.99 7.36
N LYS A 35 -0.82 11.37 7.88
CA LYS A 35 0.56 11.55 7.41
C LYS A 35 0.70 11.16 5.94
N HIS A 36 0.20 9.98 5.56
CA HIS A 36 0.30 9.54 4.17
C HIS A 36 -0.46 10.47 3.23
N LEU A 37 -1.68 10.87 3.57
CA LEU A 37 -2.42 11.85 2.75
C LEU A 37 -1.67 13.17 2.56
N LEU A 38 -1.06 13.71 3.63
CA LEU A 38 -0.22 14.90 3.53
C LEU A 38 0.99 14.68 2.63
N LEU A 39 1.66 13.53 2.74
CA LEU A 39 2.78 13.18 1.85
C LEU A 39 2.34 13.06 0.39
N LEU A 40 1.18 12.46 0.12
CA LEU A 40 0.63 12.35 -1.24
C LEU A 40 0.34 13.71 -1.84
N THR A 41 -0.28 14.61 -1.06
CA THR A 41 -0.51 16.00 -1.47
C THR A 41 0.82 16.71 -1.74
N ALA A 42 1.79 16.60 -0.84
CA ALA A 42 3.10 17.20 -1.02
C ALA A 42 3.82 16.68 -2.28
N VAL A 43 3.70 15.40 -2.62
CA VAL A 43 4.26 14.84 -3.86
C VAL A 43 3.66 15.54 -5.08
N VAL A 44 2.33 15.72 -5.12
CA VAL A 44 1.66 16.39 -6.23
C VAL A 44 2.05 17.87 -6.32
N ASP A 45 2.06 18.57 -5.19
CA ASP A 45 2.41 19.99 -5.12
C ASP A 45 3.87 20.21 -5.59
N GLN A 46 4.81 19.41 -5.06
CA GLN A 46 6.22 19.50 -5.45
C GLN A 46 6.46 19.09 -6.92
N ALA A 47 5.70 18.15 -7.47
CA ALA A 47 5.77 17.80 -8.88
C ALA A 47 5.29 18.95 -9.77
N ALA A 48 4.22 19.65 -9.38
CA ALA A 48 3.70 20.81 -10.09
C ALA A 48 4.67 22.00 -10.03
N GLU A 49 5.18 22.33 -8.84
CA GLU A 49 6.13 23.44 -8.63
C GLU A 49 7.40 23.30 -9.47
N ARG A 50 7.88 22.06 -9.67
CA ARG A 50 9.08 21.77 -10.48
C ARG A 50 8.80 21.53 -11.96
N GLY A 51 7.55 21.61 -12.40
CA GLY A 51 7.17 21.29 -13.77
C GLY A 51 7.52 19.84 -14.17
N HIS A 52 7.43 18.90 -13.23
CA HIS A 52 7.80 17.50 -13.46
C HIS A 52 6.93 16.90 -14.60
N PRO A 53 7.49 16.10 -15.52
CA PRO A 53 6.74 15.52 -16.65
C PRO A 53 5.48 14.75 -16.24
N GLU A 54 5.51 14.08 -15.08
CA GLU A 54 4.38 13.31 -14.54
C GLU A 54 3.40 14.11 -13.66
N ALA A 55 3.59 15.43 -13.50
CA ALA A 55 2.80 16.25 -12.56
C ALA A 55 1.29 16.17 -12.82
N ARG A 56 0.87 16.24 -14.09
CA ARG A 56 -0.55 16.12 -14.48
C ARG A 56 -1.12 14.75 -14.11
N ARG A 57 -0.37 13.68 -14.36
CA ARG A 57 -0.79 12.31 -14.02
C ARG A 57 -0.94 12.14 -12.51
N ALA A 58 0.01 12.65 -11.72
CA ALA A 58 -0.05 12.61 -10.26
C ALA A 58 -1.27 13.38 -9.73
N ALA A 59 -1.55 14.58 -10.24
CA ALA A 59 -2.73 15.37 -9.86
C ALA A 59 -4.05 14.64 -10.18
N SER A 60 -4.17 14.08 -11.40
CA SER A 60 -5.35 13.28 -11.78
C SER A 60 -5.53 12.07 -10.88
N ALA A 61 -4.44 11.36 -10.54
CA ALA A 61 -4.47 10.22 -9.64
C ALA A 61 -4.90 10.59 -8.20
N LEU A 62 -4.47 11.74 -7.69
CA LEU A 62 -4.91 12.25 -6.37
C LEU A 62 -6.39 12.60 -6.37
N SER A 63 -6.89 13.24 -7.42
CA SER A 63 -8.32 13.54 -7.58
C SER A 63 -9.16 12.27 -7.62
N ALA A 64 -8.73 11.27 -8.41
CA ALA A 64 -9.37 9.96 -8.45
C ALA A 64 -9.31 9.25 -7.07
N LEU A 65 -8.20 9.35 -6.33
CA LEU A 65 -8.10 8.81 -4.98
C LEU A 65 -9.13 9.44 -4.03
N HIS A 66 -9.36 10.74 -4.10
CA HIS A 66 -10.40 11.38 -3.31
C HIS A 66 -11.80 10.83 -3.64
N THR A 67 -12.08 10.57 -4.92
CA THR A 67 -13.34 9.93 -5.35
C THR A 67 -13.46 8.50 -4.81
N VAL A 68 -12.41 7.69 -4.95
CA VAL A 68 -12.38 6.31 -4.42
C VAL A 68 -12.53 6.30 -2.90
N ARG A 69 -11.86 7.20 -2.18
CA ARG A 69 -11.97 7.32 -0.71
C ARG A 69 -13.39 7.65 -0.24
N ARG A 70 -14.15 8.44 -1.00
CA ARG A 70 -15.55 8.74 -0.68
C ARG A 70 -16.44 7.53 -0.91
N ALA A 71 -16.21 6.78 -1.99
CA ALA A 71 -17.04 5.63 -2.37
C ALA A 71 -16.72 4.37 -1.55
N ALA A 72 -15.44 4.12 -1.26
CA ALA A 72 -14.94 2.91 -0.60
C ALA A 72 -13.84 3.26 0.43
N PRO A 73 -14.20 3.93 1.55
CA PRO A 73 -13.23 4.42 2.53
C PRO A 73 -12.36 3.29 3.11
N THR A 74 -12.94 2.15 3.46
CA THR A 74 -12.20 1.00 4.02
C THR A 74 -11.16 0.43 3.06
N ALA A 75 -11.51 0.32 1.77
CA ALA A 75 -10.58 -0.18 0.75
C ALA A 75 -9.42 0.80 0.52
N ALA A 76 -9.74 2.09 0.42
CA ALA A 76 -8.72 3.12 0.27
C ALA A 76 -7.80 3.21 1.50
N GLU A 77 -8.36 3.11 2.71
CA GLU A 77 -7.56 3.07 3.94
C GLU A 77 -6.65 1.85 4.01
N THR A 78 -7.12 0.69 3.55
CA THR A 78 -6.30 -0.54 3.53
C THR A 78 -5.03 -0.34 2.70
N VAL A 79 -5.16 0.21 1.49
CA VAL A 79 -4.02 0.49 0.61
C VAL A 79 -3.16 1.63 1.16
N LEU A 80 -3.78 2.73 1.60
CA LEU A 80 -3.06 3.88 2.13
C LEU A 80 -2.30 3.57 3.41
N ARG A 81 -2.70 2.57 4.20
CA ARG A 81 -1.97 2.17 5.42
C ARG A 81 -0.74 1.32 5.12
N ASN A 82 -0.55 0.84 3.88
CA ASN A 82 0.63 0.07 3.51
C ASN A 82 1.91 0.91 3.74
N PRO A 83 2.93 0.38 4.44
CA PRO A 83 4.19 1.08 4.69
C PRO A 83 4.92 1.54 3.41
N ALA A 84 4.84 0.77 2.32
CA ALA A 84 5.47 1.07 1.04
C ALA A 84 4.96 2.40 0.44
N VAL A 85 3.69 2.77 0.69
CA VAL A 85 3.13 4.07 0.27
C VAL A 85 3.90 5.23 0.89
N GLY A 86 4.17 5.17 2.19
CA GLY A 86 4.93 6.20 2.89
C GLY A 86 6.39 6.25 2.47
N SER A 87 7.00 5.07 2.28
CA SER A 87 8.38 4.91 1.79
C SER A 87 8.57 5.51 0.41
N TRP A 88 7.68 5.17 -0.53
CA TRP A 88 7.63 5.74 -1.87
C TRP A 88 7.45 7.26 -1.84
N ALA A 89 6.47 7.76 -1.09
CA ALA A 89 6.14 9.19 -1.10
C ALA A 89 7.30 10.02 -0.54
N LEU A 90 7.93 9.57 0.54
CA LEU A 90 9.10 10.25 1.13
C LEU A 90 10.30 10.21 0.18
N THR A 91 10.58 9.06 -0.44
CA THR A 91 11.67 8.91 -1.41
C THR A 91 11.43 9.83 -2.60
N THR A 92 10.23 9.80 -3.19
CA THR A 92 9.87 10.64 -4.36
C THR A 92 10.01 12.13 -4.05
N LEU A 93 9.55 12.56 -2.87
CA LEU A 93 9.75 13.94 -2.41
C LEU A 93 11.23 14.29 -2.28
N HIS A 94 12.01 13.44 -1.63
CA HIS A 94 13.43 13.64 -1.43
C HIS A 94 14.17 13.77 -2.78
N GLU A 95 13.89 12.86 -3.72
CA GLU A 95 14.47 12.87 -5.06
C GLU A 95 14.10 14.16 -5.83
N MET A 96 12.83 14.60 -5.77
CA MET A 96 12.43 15.87 -6.39
C MET A 96 13.11 17.07 -5.74
N ILE A 97 13.19 17.11 -4.40
CA ILE A 97 13.83 18.20 -3.66
C ILE A 97 15.30 18.38 -4.06
N HIS A 98 15.99 17.26 -4.29
CA HIS A 98 17.40 17.26 -4.68
C HIS A 98 17.61 17.25 -6.20
N GLY A 99 16.55 17.41 -7.00
CA GLY A 99 16.64 17.47 -8.47
C GLY A 99 17.11 16.17 -9.12
N ARG A 100 16.87 15.02 -8.49
CA ARG A 100 17.29 13.71 -9.00
C ARG A 100 16.27 13.15 -10.00
N PRO A 101 16.72 12.46 -11.07
CA PRO A 101 15.86 12.02 -12.17
C PRO A 101 14.97 10.82 -11.82
N ASP A 102 15.17 10.19 -10.67
CA ASP A 102 14.49 8.96 -10.26
C ASP A 102 13.15 9.20 -9.56
N ALA A 103 12.75 10.45 -9.37
CA ALA A 103 11.42 10.78 -8.87
C ALA A 103 10.32 10.20 -9.79
N ARG A 104 9.33 9.53 -9.18
CA ARG A 104 8.18 8.94 -9.89
C ARG A 104 6.86 9.34 -9.24
N PRO A 105 6.47 10.63 -9.24
CA PRO A 105 5.21 11.08 -8.67
C PRO A 105 3.98 10.44 -9.34
N GLY A 106 4.09 9.97 -10.59
CA GLY A 106 3.05 9.24 -11.30
C GLY A 106 2.67 7.88 -10.68
N HIS A 107 3.52 7.30 -9.81
CA HIS A 107 3.19 6.05 -9.10
C HIS A 107 1.99 6.19 -8.16
N LEU A 108 1.55 7.42 -7.84
CA LEU A 108 0.28 7.67 -7.18
C LEU A 108 -0.90 6.99 -7.89
N ALA A 109 -0.86 6.86 -9.21
CA ALA A 109 -1.89 6.16 -9.97
C ALA A 109 -1.98 4.67 -9.59
N ALA A 110 -0.88 4.01 -9.22
CA ALA A 110 -0.88 2.62 -8.75
C ALA A 110 -1.55 2.48 -7.38
N ILE A 111 -1.30 3.43 -6.48
CA ILE A 111 -1.95 3.50 -5.16
C ILE A 111 -3.47 3.69 -5.34
N THR A 112 -3.87 4.61 -6.21
CA THR A 112 -5.29 4.84 -6.52
C THR A 112 -5.95 3.63 -7.19
N ALA A 113 -5.25 2.97 -8.11
CA ALA A 113 -5.73 1.75 -8.78
C ALA A 113 -5.94 0.61 -7.77
N GLY A 114 -5.03 0.43 -6.81
CA GLY A 114 -5.21 -0.55 -5.74
C GLY A 114 -6.45 -0.28 -4.89
N ALA A 115 -6.66 0.98 -4.49
CA ALA A 115 -7.84 1.36 -3.73
C ALA A 115 -9.14 1.14 -4.53
N ALA A 116 -9.13 1.47 -5.83
CA ALA A 116 -10.27 1.28 -6.72
C ALA A 116 -10.58 -0.21 -6.95
N ALA A 117 -9.55 -1.03 -7.18
CA ALA A 117 -9.69 -2.47 -7.36
C ALA A 117 -10.27 -3.13 -6.10
N LEU A 118 -9.68 -2.85 -4.93
CA LEU A 118 -10.12 -3.42 -3.66
C LEU A 118 -11.53 -2.94 -3.27
N GLY A 119 -11.85 -1.69 -3.58
CA GLY A 119 -13.14 -1.07 -3.29
C GLY A 119 -14.22 -1.34 -4.35
N HIS A 120 -13.90 -2.06 -5.43
CA HIS A 120 -14.76 -2.22 -6.60
C HIS A 120 -15.35 -0.87 -7.05
N VAL A 121 -14.51 0.16 -7.14
CA VAL A 121 -14.91 1.51 -7.57
C VAL A 121 -14.53 1.68 -9.05
N PRO A 122 -15.46 2.13 -9.91
CA PRO A 122 -15.14 2.43 -11.30
C PRO A 122 -14.02 3.47 -11.39
N ALA A 123 -12.98 3.16 -12.16
CA ALA A 123 -11.86 4.06 -12.38
C ALA A 123 -11.10 3.70 -13.64
N GLU A 124 -10.57 4.71 -14.31
CA GLU A 124 -9.62 4.56 -15.42
C GLU A 124 -8.40 5.42 -15.13
N LEU A 125 -7.22 4.81 -15.11
CA LEU A 125 -5.98 5.44 -14.67
C LEU A 125 -4.84 5.08 -15.61
N GLU A 126 -3.96 6.05 -15.85
CA GLU A 126 -2.68 5.81 -16.51
C GLU A 126 -1.61 5.50 -15.48
N LEU A 127 -0.89 4.39 -15.68
CA LEU A 127 0.22 3.93 -14.86
C LEU A 127 1.45 3.72 -15.74
N THR A 128 2.54 3.31 -15.11
CA THR A 128 3.78 2.99 -15.81
C THR A 128 4.40 1.75 -15.17
N ALA A 129 4.57 0.70 -15.97
CA ALA A 129 5.29 -0.51 -15.57
C ALA A 129 6.80 -0.27 -15.66
N GLY A 130 7.54 -0.78 -14.69
CA GLY A 130 9.00 -0.81 -14.69
C GLY A 130 9.55 -2.13 -15.25
N PRO A 131 10.87 -2.32 -15.18
CA PRO A 131 11.55 -3.56 -15.62
C PRO A 131 11.01 -4.84 -14.98
N GLU A 132 10.53 -4.76 -13.73
CA GLU A 132 9.99 -5.90 -12.98
C GLU A 132 8.46 -6.05 -13.12
N GLY A 133 7.84 -5.24 -13.98
CA GLY A 133 6.39 -5.15 -14.14
C GLY A 133 5.78 -3.97 -13.38
N LEU A 134 4.49 -4.09 -13.07
CA LEU A 134 3.71 -3.06 -12.38
C LEU A 134 3.26 -3.57 -11.01
N THR A 135 3.82 -3.01 -9.94
CA THR A 135 3.36 -3.26 -8.58
C THR A 135 2.19 -2.34 -8.22
N ILE A 136 1.15 -2.91 -7.63
CA ILE A 136 0.07 -2.20 -6.96
C ILE A 136 0.27 -2.37 -5.45
N PRO A 137 0.66 -1.30 -4.73
CA PRO A 137 1.01 -1.38 -3.31
C PRO A 137 -0.08 -2.04 -2.47
N GLY A 138 0.33 -3.02 -1.66
CA GLY A 138 -0.58 -3.76 -0.78
C GLY A 138 -1.49 -4.77 -1.45
N LEU A 139 -1.43 -4.96 -2.78
CA LEU A 139 -2.21 -5.98 -3.48
C LEU A 139 -1.34 -7.01 -4.19
N GLY A 140 -0.41 -6.59 -5.03
CA GLY A 140 0.36 -7.53 -5.85
C GLY A 140 1.13 -6.89 -6.98
N ARG A 141 1.63 -7.71 -7.90
CA ARG A 141 2.43 -7.29 -9.07
C ARG A 141 1.94 -7.95 -10.34
N ALA A 142 1.73 -7.15 -11.38
CA ALA A 142 1.42 -7.60 -12.72
C ALA A 142 2.70 -7.75 -13.56
N GLY A 143 2.86 -8.91 -14.19
CA GLY A 143 3.89 -9.17 -15.20
C GLY A 143 3.53 -8.49 -16.51
N LEU A 144 3.96 -7.24 -16.69
CA LEU A 144 3.75 -6.42 -17.88
C LEU A 144 5.10 -5.94 -18.43
N PRO A 145 5.22 -5.72 -19.76
CA PRO A 145 6.41 -5.09 -20.30
C PRO A 145 6.55 -3.65 -19.77
N PRO A 146 7.77 -3.11 -19.67
CA PRO A 146 7.99 -1.73 -19.23
C PRO A 146 7.29 -0.73 -20.16
N GLY A 147 6.72 0.33 -19.57
CA GLY A 147 6.07 1.40 -20.33
C GLY A 147 4.66 1.74 -19.84
N PRO A 148 3.89 2.47 -20.65
CA PRO A 148 2.54 2.92 -20.28
C PRO A 148 1.57 1.77 -20.04
N VAL A 149 0.76 1.88 -18.99
CA VAL A 149 -0.28 0.90 -18.65
C VAL A 149 -1.59 1.64 -18.39
N THR A 150 -2.69 1.11 -18.94
CA THR A 150 -4.04 1.56 -18.58
C THR A 150 -4.65 0.60 -17.58
N PHE A 151 -5.07 1.11 -16.42
CA PHE A 151 -5.93 0.40 -15.48
C PHE A 151 -7.38 0.77 -15.74
N ARG A 152 -8.27 -0.23 -15.72
CA ARG A 152 -9.70 -0.03 -15.77
C ARG A 152 -10.41 -0.93 -14.76
N ALA A 153 -11.27 -0.34 -13.94
CA ALA A 153 -12.22 -1.04 -13.07
C ALA A 153 -13.64 -0.59 -13.41
N ASN A 154 -14.60 -1.52 -13.42
CA ASN A 154 -15.96 -1.28 -13.89
C ASN A 154 -16.99 -1.13 -12.76
N GLY A 155 -16.58 -1.29 -11.50
CA GLY A 155 -17.46 -1.24 -10.35
C GLY A 155 -18.01 -2.61 -9.93
N PRO A 156 -18.95 -2.66 -8.97
CA PRO A 156 -19.53 -3.90 -8.48
C PRO A 156 -20.35 -4.61 -9.57
N GLY A 157 -20.18 -5.94 -9.71
CA GLY A 157 -20.89 -6.75 -10.70
C GLY A 157 -20.40 -6.59 -12.15
N GLY A 158 -19.40 -5.74 -12.39
CA GLY A 158 -18.73 -5.63 -13.69
C GLY A 158 -17.58 -6.62 -13.85
N GLU A 159 -16.98 -6.63 -15.04
CA GLU A 159 -15.77 -7.40 -15.33
C GLU A 159 -14.64 -7.06 -14.34
N PRO A 160 -13.77 -8.04 -13.99
CA PRO A 160 -12.64 -7.83 -13.11
C PRO A 160 -11.76 -6.67 -13.58
N ALA A 161 -11.16 -5.95 -12.64
CA ALA A 161 -10.24 -4.87 -12.96
C ALA A 161 -9.11 -5.38 -13.86
N ARG A 162 -8.71 -4.59 -14.86
CA ARG A 162 -7.73 -5.00 -15.87
C ARG A 162 -6.63 -3.97 -16.02
N LEU A 163 -5.42 -4.46 -16.20
CA LEU A 163 -4.25 -3.70 -16.61
C LEU A 163 -3.92 -4.03 -18.07
N SER A 164 -3.67 -3.00 -18.90
CA SER A 164 -3.39 -3.17 -20.33
C SER A 164 -2.13 -2.40 -20.74
N ALA A 165 -1.19 -3.08 -21.39
CA ALA A 165 0.03 -2.51 -21.96
C ALA A 165 0.17 -2.98 -23.43
N GLY A 166 -0.31 -2.16 -24.37
CA GLY A 166 -0.43 -2.56 -25.77
C GLY A 166 -1.29 -3.81 -25.92
N ARG A 167 -0.71 -4.90 -26.43
CA ARG A 167 -1.37 -6.22 -26.59
C ARG A 167 -1.39 -7.08 -25.32
N HIS A 168 -0.71 -6.66 -24.26
CA HIS A 168 -0.60 -7.42 -23.02
C HIS A 168 -1.71 -6.99 -22.06
N HIS A 169 -2.45 -7.96 -21.53
CA HIS A 169 -3.53 -7.71 -20.59
C HIS A 169 -3.38 -8.61 -19.37
N VAL A 170 -3.55 -8.03 -18.18
CA VAL A 170 -3.59 -8.75 -16.91
C VAL A 170 -4.91 -8.43 -16.22
N ALA A 171 -5.74 -9.45 -16.03
CA ALA A 171 -6.95 -9.33 -15.21
C ALA A 171 -6.58 -9.56 -13.74
N LEU A 172 -7.03 -8.69 -12.86
CA LEU A 172 -6.93 -8.91 -11.43
C LEU A 172 -7.97 -9.98 -11.05
N PRO A 173 -7.61 -11.01 -10.27
CA PRO A 173 -8.59 -11.96 -9.76
C PRO A 173 -9.59 -11.28 -8.81
N PRO A 174 -10.78 -11.85 -8.59
CA PRO A 174 -11.76 -11.32 -7.64
C PRO A 174 -11.19 -11.09 -6.23
N ASP A 175 -10.27 -11.97 -5.82
CA ASP A 175 -9.44 -11.78 -4.63
C ASP A 175 -8.02 -11.40 -5.08
N PRO A 176 -7.62 -10.11 -5.04
CA PRO A 176 -6.34 -9.64 -5.57
C PRO A 176 -5.12 -10.20 -4.81
N TYR A 177 -5.33 -10.84 -3.66
CA TYR A 177 -4.29 -11.52 -2.88
C TYR A 177 -4.01 -12.95 -3.35
N GLN A 178 -4.71 -13.44 -4.38
CA GLN A 178 -4.45 -14.73 -5.02
C GLN A 178 -3.62 -14.53 -6.29
N ASP A 179 -2.78 -15.52 -6.61
CA ASP A 179 -2.07 -15.54 -7.89
C ASP A 179 -3.05 -15.86 -9.03
N ALA A 180 -2.82 -15.27 -10.19
CA ALA A 180 -3.56 -15.51 -11.43
C ALA A 180 -2.61 -15.39 -12.63
N PRO A 181 -3.01 -15.74 -13.87
CA PRO A 181 -2.16 -15.57 -15.03
C PRO A 181 -1.57 -14.15 -15.13
N HIS A 182 -0.24 -14.06 -15.09
CA HIS A 182 0.52 -12.80 -15.09
C HIS A 182 0.27 -11.86 -13.89
N TRP A 183 -0.40 -12.33 -12.84
CA TRP A 183 -0.64 -11.59 -11.60
C TRP A 183 -0.07 -12.36 -10.40
N GLN A 184 0.78 -11.69 -9.62
CA GLN A 184 1.33 -12.21 -8.38
C GLN A 184 0.68 -11.45 -7.21
N GLY A 185 -0.24 -12.11 -6.50
CA GLY A 185 -0.88 -11.54 -5.31
C GLY A 185 0.08 -11.49 -4.13
N LEU A 186 -0.03 -10.45 -3.31
CA LEU A 186 0.62 -10.43 -2.00
C LEU A 186 0.00 -11.50 -1.11
N ARG A 187 0.85 -12.24 -0.42
CA ARG A 187 0.40 -13.41 0.35
C ARG A 187 -0.05 -12.97 1.74
N ARG A 188 -1.20 -13.49 2.15
CA ARG A 188 -1.74 -13.28 3.51
C ARG A 188 -1.33 -14.43 4.41
N LEU A 189 -0.87 -14.09 5.60
CA LEU A 189 -0.52 -15.02 6.67
C LEU A 189 -1.56 -14.86 7.79
N PRO A 190 -2.62 -15.69 7.80
CA PRO A 190 -3.60 -15.65 8.87
C PRO A 190 -2.99 -16.19 10.16
N LEU A 191 -3.23 -15.52 11.28
CA LEU A 191 -2.78 -15.93 12.61
C LEU A 191 -4.00 -16.09 13.51
N HIS A 192 -4.04 -17.20 14.24
CA HIS A 192 -5.20 -17.60 15.03
C HIS A 192 -4.84 -17.83 16.49
N ALA A 193 -5.63 -17.27 17.40
CA ALA A 193 -5.68 -17.61 18.82
C ALA A 193 -7.16 -17.78 19.23
N PRO A 194 -7.47 -18.38 20.40
CA PRO A 194 -8.86 -18.67 20.79
C PRO A 194 -9.83 -17.48 20.65
N GLU A 195 -9.38 -16.27 20.98
CA GLU A 195 -10.20 -15.04 20.95
C GLU A 195 -9.72 -14.00 19.94
N HIS A 196 -8.56 -14.22 19.29
CA HIS A 196 -7.90 -13.19 18.47
C HIS A 196 -7.58 -13.72 17.08
N ARG A 197 -7.82 -12.89 16.06
CA ARG A 197 -7.50 -13.19 14.67
C ARG A 197 -6.76 -12.01 14.05
N MET A 198 -5.66 -12.31 13.38
CA MET A 198 -4.84 -11.32 12.68
C MET A 198 -4.51 -11.83 11.28
N ASN A 199 -4.40 -10.93 10.31
CA ASN A 199 -3.87 -11.26 8.99
C ASN A 199 -2.67 -10.36 8.72
N LEU A 200 -1.49 -10.97 8.56
CA LEU A 200 -0.30 -10.25 8.12
C LEU A 200 -0.15 -10.36 6.60
N LEU A 201 0.41 -9.32 5.99
CA LEU A 201 0.82 -9.35 4.58
C LEU A 201 2.31 -9.64 4.51
N ALA A 202 2.69 -10.70 3.78
CA ALA A 202 4.05 -10.94 3.37
C ALA A 202 4.32 -10.16 2.09
N ASP A 203 4.84 -8.93 2.25
CA ASP A 203 5.23 -8.10 1.11
C ASP A 203 6.63 -8.50 0.64
N ASP A 204 6.70 -9.32 -0.40
CA ASP A 204 7.91 -9.76 -1.07
C ASP A 204 8.00 -9.24 -2.52
N LEU A 205 7.12 -8.31 -2.90
CA LEU A 205 6.99 -7.80 -4.26
C LEU A 205 7.24 -6.29 -4.37
N ASP A 206 6.86 -5.48 -3.37
CA ASP A 206 6.87 -4.03 -3.51
C ASP A 206 8.31 -3.48 -3.48
N PRO A 207 8.74 -2.70 -4.49
CA PRO A 207 10.09 -2.15 -4.52
C PRO A 207 10.36 -1.15 -3.37
N HIS A 208 9.33 -0.60 -2.73
CA HIS A 208 9.42 0.36 -1.64
C HIS A 208 9.23 -0.26 -0.24
N ARG A 209 9.12 -1.59 -0.14
CA ARG A 209 8.86 -2.33 1.12
C ARG A 209 9.94 -2.15 2.21
N PHE A 210 11.19 -1.87 1.82
CA PHE A 210 12.28 -1.55 2.73
C PHE A 210 12.94 -0.22 2.33
N PRO A 211 12.92 0.82 3.19
CA PRO A 211 13.72 2.02 2.94
C PRO A 211 15.21 1.71 3.14
N GLY A 212 16.06 2.05 2.16
CA GLY A 212 17.52 1.92 2.26
C GLY A 212 18.16 1.01 1.20
N ALA A 213 19.46 0.78 1.33
CA ALA A 213 20.31 0.10 0.34
C ALA A 213 20.34 -1.44 0.49
N LEU A 214 19.36 -2.05 1.15
CA LEU A 214 19.31 -3.51 1.26
C LEU A 214 18.99 -4.11 -0.10
N GLU A 215 19.69 -5.20 -0.44
CA GLU A 215 19.43 -5.95 -1.66
C GLU A 215 17.98 -6.44 -1.68
N ARG A 216 17.31 -6.23 -2.83
CA ARG A 216 15.94 -6.67 -3.01
C ARG A 216 15.94 -8.19 -3.16
N LEU A 217 15.52 -8.87 -2.10
CA LEU A 217 15.34 -10.32 -2.11
C LEU A 217 14.25 -10.72 -3.11
N PRO A 218 14.38 -11.90 -3.75
CA PRO A 218 13.35 -12.44 -4.64
C PRO A 218 12.06 -12.76 -3.87
N ARG A 219 10.99 -13.08 -4.62
CA ARG A 219 9.74 -13.57 -4.03
C ARG A 219 10.03 -14.78 -3.16
N LEU A 220 9.44 -14.81 -1.97
CA LEU A 220 9.74 -15.82 -0.97
C LEU A 220 9.32 -17.22 -1.47
N PRO A 221 10.15 -18.27 -1.37
CA PRO A 221 9.73 -19.63 -1.66
C PRO A 221 8.60 -20.08 -0.72
N LEU A 222 7.70 -20.95 -1.20
CA LEU A 222 6.56 -21.40 -0.40
C LEU A 222 6.98 -22.12 0.89
N ALA A 223 8.06 -22.90 0.85
CA ALA A 223 8.59 -23.57 2.03
C ALA A 223 9.06 -22.56 3.10
N GLU A 224 9.74 -21.49 2.69
CA GLU A 224 10.20 -20.45 3.60
C GLU A 224 9.05 -19.61 4.14
N LEU A 225 8.05 -19.31 3.30
CA LEU A 225 6.81 -18.68 3.74
C LEU A 225 6.08 -19.51 4.80
N GLY A 226 6.01 -20.83 4.62
CA GLY A 226 5.47 -21.76 5.60
C GLY A 226 6.23 -21.70 6.93
N ALA A 227 7.56 -21.71 6.88
CA ALA A 227 8.40 -21.59 8.07
C ALA A 227 8.24 -20.23 8.77
N TRP A 228 8.00 -19.13 8.05
CA TRP A 228 7.66 -17.83 8.63
C TRP A 228 6.28 -17.86 9.29
N HIS A 229 5.28 -18.44 8.62
CA HIS A 229 3.94 -18.58 9.16
C HIS A 229 3.93 -19.36 10.47
N GLU A 230 4.62 -20.50 10.55
CA GLU A 230 4.71 -21.31 11.77
C GLU A 230 5.31 -20.51 12.95
N ARG A 231 6.40 -19.78 12.71
CA ARG A 231 7.06 -18.97 13.74
C ARG A 231 6.18 -17.81 14.20
N LEU A 232 5.54 -17.12 13.27
CA LEU A 232 4.62 -16.02 13.57
C LEU A 232 3.38 -16.52 14.33
N GLN A 233 2.85 -17.68 13.95
CA GLN A 233 1.70 -18.32 14.61
C GLN A 233 2.06 -18.74 16.05
N ALA A 234 3.24 -19.32 16.27
CA ALA A 234 3.72 -19.65 17.62
C ALA A 234 3.91 -18.38 18.48
N GLY A 235 4.51 -17.33 17.91
CA GLY A 235 4.66 -16.04 18.57
C GLY A 235 3.32 -15.38 18.90
N TRP A 236 2.35 -15.46 17.98
CA TRP A 236 1.00 -14.94 18.18
C TRP A 236 0.29 -15.64 19.34
N LEU A 237 0.37 -16.96 19.43
CA LEU A 237 -0.20 -17.70 20.58
C LEU A 237 0.45 -17.32 21.91
N LEU A 238 1.74 -17.00 21.93
CA LEU A 238 2.41 -16.49 23.12
C LEU A 238 1.88 -15.09 23.50
N LEU A 239 1.82 -14.18 22.52
CA LEU A 239 1.30 -12.83 22.72
C LEU A 239 -0.16 -12.83 23.17
N SER A 240 -1.05 -13.58 22.52
CA SER A 240 -2.46 -13.64 22.92
C SER A 240 -2.68 -14.22 24.32
N ARG A 241 -1.81 -15.13 24.79
CA ARG A 241 -1.91 -15.73 26.12
C ARG A 241 -1.42 -14.80 27.24
N HIS A 242 -0.33 -14.09 27.02
CA HIS A 242 0.32 -13.29 28.08
C HIS A 242 0.08 -11.78 27.95
N HIS A 243 -0.34 -11.35 26.77
CA HIS A 243 -0.55 -9.96 26.39
C HIS A 243 -1.81 -9.84 25.53
N GLY A 244 -2.93 -10.42 25.98
CA GLY A 244 -4.22 -10.38 25.25
C GLY A 244 -4.68 -8.95 24.91
N TRP A 245 -4.19 -7.92 25.61
CA TRP A 245 -4.40 -6.53 25.24
C TRP A 245 -3.69 -6.12 23.93
N ALA A 246 -2.56 -6.76 23.59
CA ALA A 246 -1.78 -6.52 22.38
C ALA A 246 -2.22 -7.39 21.20
N ALA A 247 -3.12 -8.36 21.45
CA ALA A 247 -3.66 -9.28 20.46
C ALA A 247 -4.99 -8.80 19.84
#